data_AF-A0A926YLD8-F1
#
_entry.id   AF-A0A926YLD8-F1
#
_cell.length_a   1.000
_cell.length_b   1.000
_cell.length_c   1.000
_cell.angle_alpha   90.00
_cell.angle_beta   90.00
_cell.angle_gamma   90.00
#
_symmetry.space_group_name_H-M   'P 1'
#
loop_
_entity.id
_entity.type
_entity.pdbx_description
1 polymer ?
#
loop_
_entity_poly.entity_id
_entity_poly.type
_entity_poly.pdbx_seq_one_letter_code
_entity_poly.pdbx_strand_id
1 'polypeptide(L)'
;MLREKRLQSEFPLLLPSVILPDTPIQQVAPAALAYLGDAVYELYIRRAYLMPPKRLQAYHNQVVAQVRAERQADHLRSLLPLLTEPELEILKRGRNAATGHPKRVELNVYQQATSLETLIGYLYLTDLQRLAHLLAQLELEPSA
;
A
#
# COMPACT_ATOMS: atom_id res chain seq x y z
N MET A 1 4.66 -11.10 -31.61
CA MET A 1 5.31 -11.75 -30.47
C MET A 1 6.28 -10.75 -29.83
N LEU A 2 5.75 -9.73 -29.14
CA LEU A 2 6.57 -8.84 -28.33
C LEU A 2 6.95 -9.61 -27.07
N ARG A 3 8.24 -9.88 -26.89
CA ARG A 3 8.77 -10.41 -25.64
C ARG A 3 8.33 -9.48 -24.53
N GLU A 4 7.47 -9.98 -23.65
CA GLU A 4 7.28 -9.45 -22.31
C GLU A 4 8.66 -9.32 -21.68
N LYS A 5 9.23 -8.11 -21.70
CA LYS A 5 10.30 -7.78 -20.76
C LYS A 5 9.61 -7.69 -19.41
N ARG A 6 9.40 -8.86 -18.81
CA ARG A 6 9.13 -9.01 -17.39
C ARG A 6 10.15 -8.12 -16.70
N LEU A 7 9.69 -7.07 -16.00
CA LEU A 7 10.51 -6.33 -15.05
C LEU A 7 10.78 -7.27 -13.87
N GLN A 8 11.52 -8.34 -14.14
CA GLN A 8 12.14 -9.22 -13.18
C GLN A 8 13.42 -8.52 -12.73
N SER A 9 13.25 -7.56 -11.85
CA SER A 9 14.23 -7.28 -10.82
C SER A 9 13.39 -6.74 -9.67
N GLU A 10 13.26 -7.62 -8.69
CA GLU A 10 13.04 -7.44 -7.26
C GLU A 10 12.67 -6.02 -6.82
N PHE A 11 11.86 -5.90 -5.78
CA PHE A 11 11.51 -4.62 -5.20
C PHE A 11 12.47 -4.30 -4.04
N PRO A 12 13.78 -3.96 -4.23
CA PRO A 12 14.45 -3.13 -3.26
C PRO A 12 14.11 -1.69 -3.66
N LEU A 13 13.35 -0.99 -2.83
CA LEU A 13 13.47 0.46 -2.86
C LEU A 13 14.92 0.78 -2.50
N LEU A 14 15.73 1.07 -3.53
CA LEU A 14 17.09 1.57 -3.41
C LEU A 14 17.05 3.01 -2.90
N LEU A 15 16.39 3.25 -1.76
CA LEU A 15 16.62 4.46 -1.00
C LEU A 15 17.91 4.24 -0.20
N PRO A 16 18.79 5.24 -0.13
CA PRO A 16 19.91 5.20 0.81
C PRO A 16 19.35 4.97 2.22
N SER A 17 20.04 4.15 3.01
CA SER A 17 19.64 3.88 4.39
C SER A 17 19.53 5.20 5.15
N VAL A 18 18.34 5.48 5.69
CA VAL A 18 18.14 6.57 6.62
C VAL A 18 18.41 6.03 8.02
N ILE A 19 19.23 6.72 8.81
CA ILE A 19 19.44 6.39 10.22
C ILE A 19 18.15 6.74 10.94
N LEU A 20 17.38 5.72 11.33
CA LEU A 20 16.22 5.88 12.20
C LEU A 20 16.71 5.87 13.66
N PRO A 21 16.10 6.65 14.56
CA PRO A 21 16.36 6.52 15.99
C PRO A 21 15.98 5.11 16.47
N ASP A 22 16.55 4.66 17.58
CA ASP A 22 16.34 3.32 18.20
C ASP A 22 14.93 3.14 18.80
N THR A 23 13.89 3.63 18.12
CA THR A 23 12.50 3.39 18.47
C THR A 23 12.10 2.03 17.90
N PRO A 24 11.68 1.06 18.73
CA PRO A 24 11.17 -0.20 18.21
C PRO A 24 9.97 0.07 17.30
N ILE A 25 9.96 -0.51 16.09
CA ILE A 25 8.89 -0.28 15.10
C ILE A 25 7.50 -0.61 15.68
N GLN A 26 7.43 -1.56 16.61
CA GLN A 26 6.20 -1.92 17.32
C GLN A 26 5.61 -0.76 18.12
N GLN A 27 6.42 0.22 18.55
CA GLN A 27 6.01 1.41 19.31
C GLN A 27 5.63 2.60 18.41
N VAL A 28 5.87 2.52 17.10
CA VAL A 28 5.48 3.58 16.16
C VAL A 28 3.95 3.68 16.14
N ALA A 29 3.44 4.91 16.21
CA ALA A 29 2.01 5.17 16.16
C ALA A 29 1.41 4.65 14.85
N PRO A 30 0.24 3.98 14.86
CA PRO A 30 -0.37 3.44 13.64
C PRO A 30 -0.62 4.50 12.57
N ALA A 31 -1.00 5.72 12.96
CA ALA A 31 -1.18 6.84 12.03
C ALA A 31 0.13 7.25 11.32
N ALA A 32 1.28 7.13 11.99
CA ALA A 32 2.59 7.40 11.38
C ALA A 32 3.00 6.29 10.39
N LEU A 33 2.69 5.03 10.72
CA LEU A 33 2.86 3.91 9.78
C LEU A 33 1.94 4.07 8.56
N ALA A 34 0.67 4.42 8.77
CA ALA A 34 -0.27 4.69 7.68
C ALA A 34 0.21 5.83 6.77
N TYR A 35 0.70 6.93 7.35
CA TYR A 35 1.28 8.04 6.59
C TYR A 35 2.43 7.59 5.67
N LEU A 36 3.35 6.76 6.17
CA LEU A 36 4.42 6.20 5.34
C LEU A 36 3.87 5.22 4.29
N GLY A 37 2.94 4.36 4.70
CA GLY A 37 2.38 3.31 3.86
C GLY A 37 1.57 3.85 2.69
N ASP A 38 0.83 4.95 2.87
CA ASP A 38 0.14 5.67 1.79
C ASP A 38 1.13 6.09 0.70
N ALA A 39 2.27 6.69 1.06
CA ALA A 39 3.30 7.08 0.10
C ALA A 39 3.92 5.89 -0.64
N VAL A 40 4.17 4.78 0.07
CA VAL A 40 4.72 3.54 -0.52
C VAL A 40 3.71 2.91 -1.48
N TYR A 41 2.44 2.86 -1.08
CA TYR A 41 1.36 2.32 -1.89
C TYR A 41 1.12 3.17 -3.16
N GLU A 42 1.03 4.50 -3.02
CA GLU A 42 0.93 5.44 -4.13
C GLU A 42 2.08 5.27 -5.13
N LEU A 43 3.32 5.11 -4.66
CA LEU A 43 4.48 4.88 -5.52
C LEU A 43 4.37 3.55 -6.28
N TYR A 44 3.97 2.47 -5.60
CA TYR A 44 3.75 1.17 -6.23
C TYR A 44 2.72 1.27 -7.35
N ILE A 45 1.56 1.89 -7.08
CA ILE A 45 0.50 2.09 -8.06
C ILE A 45 0.99 2.96 -9.22
N ARG A 46 1.62 4.11 -8.97
CA ARG A 46 2.17 4.98 -10.03
C ARG A 46 3.13 4.23 -10.94
N ARG A 47 4.00 3.38 -10.38
CA ARG A 47 4.93 2.54 -11.14
C ARG A 47 4.19 1.55 -12.04
N ALA A 48 3.11 0.93 -11.55
CA ALA A 48 2.32 -0.02 -12.33
C ALA A 48 1.64 0.61 -13.57
N TYR A 49 1.26 1.89 -13.49
CA TYR A 49 0.59 2.60 -14.60
C TYR A 49 1.51 3.53 -15.41
N LEU A 50 2.81 3.57 -15.11
CA LEU A 50 3.75 4.51 -15.77
C LEU A 50 3.92 4.25 -17.27
N MET A 51 3.81 2.99 -17.69
CA MET A 51 4.05 2.58 -19.07
C MET A 51 2.78 2.01 -19.72
N PRO A 52 2.58 2.22 -21.03
CA PRO A 52 3.34 3.11 -21.94
C PRO A 52 3.07 4.60 -21.65
N PRO A 53 3.82 5.54 -22.27
CA PRO A 53 3.60 6.97 -22.09
C PRO A 53 2.16 7.44 -22.39
N LYS A 54 1.60 8.27 -21.51
CA LYS A 54 0.21 8.80 -21.56
C LYS A 54 0.19 10.31 -21.29
N ARG A 55 -0.97 10.94 -21.53
CA ARG A 55 -1.24 12.31 -21.03
C ARG A 55 -1.36 12.30 -19.52
N LEU A 56 -0.95 13.40 -18.86
CA LEU A 56 -0.95 13.50 -17.39
C LEU A 56 -2.30 13.17 -16.74
N GLN A 57 -3.40 13.62 -17.35
CA GLN A 57 -4.76 13.32 -16.87
C GLN A 57 -5.06 11.82 -16.84
N ALA A 58 -4.52 11.05 -17.79
CA ALA A 58 -4.74 9.61 -17.86
C ALA A 58 -4.02 8.89 -16.71
N TYR A 59 -2.76 9.29 -16.40
CA TYR A 59 -2.05 8.78 -15.23
C TYR A 59 -2.82 9.10 -13.94
N HIS A 60 -3.25 10.36 -13.77
CA HIS A 60 -3.99 10.77 -12.58
C HIS A 60 -5.27 9.95 -12.39
N ASN A 61 -6.09 9.80 -13.44
CA ASN A 61 -7.35 9.04 -13.36
C ASN A 61 -7.12 7.58 -12.98
N GLN A 62 -6.10 6.93 -13.55
CA GLN A 62 -5.77 5.54 -13.26
C GLN A 62 -5.26 5.35 -11.83
N VAL A 63 -4.37 6.23 -11.38
CA VAL A 63 -3.83 6.19 -10.02
C VAL A 63 -4.94 6.45 -9.00
N VAL A 64 -5.73 7.52 -9.15
CA VAL A 64 -6.86 7.86 -8.25
C VAL A 64 -7.87 6.72 -8.15
N ALA A 65 -8.14 6.02 -9.26
CA ALA A 65 -9.05 4.89 -9.26
C ALA A 65 -8.57 3.73 -8.36
N GLN A 66 -7.25 3.59 -8.15
CA GLN A 66 -6.62 2.57 -7.32
C GLN A 66 -6.33 3.00 -5.89
N VAL A 67 -6.09 4.29 -5.65
CA VAL A 67 -5.67 4.80 -4.33
C VAL A 67 -6.79 5.37 -3.45
N ARG A 68 -7.99 5.49 -4.00
CA ARG A 68 -9.19 5.79 -3.21
C ARG A 68 -9.47 4.70 -2.17
N ALA A 69 -10.07 5.12 -1.05
CA ALA A 69 -10.30 4.27 0.11
C ALA A 69 -11.11 3.00 -0.20
N GLU A 70 -12.09 3.07 -1.11
CA GLU A 70 -12.89 1.92 -1.53
C GLU A 70 -12.01 0.84 -2.17
N ARG A 71 -11.11 1.24 -3.08
CA ARG A 71 -10.23 0.27 -3.76
C ARG A 71 -9.17 -0.28 -2.82
N GLN A 72 -8.64 0.54 -1.91
CA GLN A 72 -7.77 0.06 -0.84
C GLN A 72 -8.48 -0.95 0.08
N ALA A 73 -9.75 -0.73 0.40
CA ALA A 73 -10.55 -1.67 1.16
C ALA A 73 -10.74 -2.99 0.39
N ASP A 74 -10.97 -2.94 -0.92
CA ASP A 74 -11.05 -4.13 -1.78
C ASP A 74 -9.75 -4.92 -1.79
N HIS A 75 -8.61 -4.23 -1.95
CA HIS A 75 -7.27 -4.82 -1.90
C HIS A 75 -6.96 -5.43 -0.54
N LEU A 76 -7.35 -4.78 0.56
CA LEU A 76 -7.18 -5.38 1.88
C LEU A 76 -7.94 -6.71 1.97
N ARG A 77 -9.19 -6.75 1.50
CA ARG A 77 -10.02 -7.96 1.55
C ARG A 77 -9.41 -9.10 0.72
N SER A 78 -8.79 -8.82 -0.42
CA SER A 78 -8.12 -9.86 -1.22
C SER A 78 -6.85 -10.39 -0.55
N LEU A 79 -6.16 -9.55 0.23
CA LEU A 79 -4.94 -9.96 0.95
C LEU A 79 -5.21 -10.75 2.24
N LEU A 80 -6.36 -10.57 2.90
CA LEU A 80 -6.67 -11.19 4.21
C LEU A 80 -6.34 -12.70 4.31
N PRO A 81 -6.63 -13.56 3.31
CA PRO A 81 -6.32 -14.99 3.39
C PRO A 81 -4.82 -15.32 3.41
N LEU A 82 -3.97 -14.37 3.04
CA LEU A 82 -2.52 -14.54 2.92
C LEU A 82 -1.76 -14.03 4.14
N LEU A 83 -2.44 -13.33 5.05
CA LEU A 83 -1.80 -12.65 6.17
C LEU A 83 -1.56 -13.60 7.34
N THR A 84 -0.44 -13.36 8.00
CA THR A 84 -0.05 -14.04 9.24
C THR A 84 -0.68 -13.37 10.46
N GLU A 85 -0.70 -14.05 11.60
CA GLU A 85 -1.25 -13.48 12.84
C GLU A 85 -0.61 -12.14 13.24
N PRO A 86 0.74 -11.97 13.21
CA PRO A 86 1.34 -10.67 13.49
C PRO A 86 0.88 -9.55 12.56
N GLU A 87 0.69 -9.84 11.26
CA GLU A 87 0.22 -8.88 10.27
C GLU A 87 -1.24 -8.49 10.53
N LEU A 88 -2.09 -9.45 10.93
CA LEU A 88 -3.47 -9.19 11.35
C LEU A 88 -3.55 -8.28 12.59
N GLU A 89 -2.61 -8.39 13.52
CA GLU A 89 -2.52 -7.47 14.67
C GLU A 89 -2.14 -6.04 14.24
N ILE A 90 -1.27 -5.89 13.25
CA ILE A 90 -0.97 -4.57 12.66
C ILE A 90 -2.22 -3.96 12.00
N LEU A 91 -3.01 -4.75 11.27
CA LEU A 91 -4.29 -4.28 10.72
C LEU A 91 -5.25 -3.81 11.81
N LYS A 92 -5.40 -4.58 12.89
CA LYS A 92 -6.27 -4.20 14.03
C LYS A 92 -5.82 -2.86 14.64
N ARG A 93 -4.52 -2.63 14.77
CA ARG A 93 -3.96 -1.35 15.26
C ARG A 93 -4.30 -0.19 14.32
N GLY A 94 -4.16 -0.37 13.01
CA GLY A 94 -4.52 0.64 12.01
C GLY A 94 -6.01 0.98 12.07
N ARG A 95 -6.88 -0.04 12.08
CA ARG A 95 -8.33 0.10 12.21
C ARG A 95 -8.73 0.90 13.45
N ASN A 96 -8.14 0.57 14.60
CA ASN A 96 -8.46 1.21 15.87
C ASN A 96 -7.96 2.66 15.96
N ALA A 97 -6.95 3.03 15.17
CA ALA A 97 -6.47 4.41 15.07
C ALA A 97 -7.30 5.28 14.11
N ALA A 98 -8.03 4.67 13.18
CA ALA A 98 -8.93 5.33 12.24
C ALA A 98 -10.29 5.69 12.90
N THR A 99 -10.24 6.60 13.87
CA THR A 99 -11.42 7.08 14.65
C THR A 99 -12.08 8.34 14.09
N GLY A 100 -11.48 8.95 13.07
CA GLY A 100 -12.03 10.12 12.38
C GLY A 100 -13.35 9.81 11.67
N HIS A 101 -14.19 10.84 11.47
CA HIS A 101 -15.44 10.73 10.72
C HIS A 101 -15.25 11.31 9.30
N PRO A 102 -14.84 10.49 8.32
CA PRO A 102 -14.65 10.95 6.94
C PRO A 102 -15.96 11.50 6.35
N LYS A 103 -15.88 12.64 5.65
CA LYS A 103 -17.08 13.32 5.11
C LYS A 103 -17.69 12.68 3.86
N ARG A 104 -16.92 11.83 3.16
CA ARG A 104 -17.25 11.33 1.81
C ARG A 104 -17.08 9.81 1.64
N VAL A 105 -16.73 9.12 2.71
CA VAL A 105 -16.40 7.69 2.71
C VAL A 105 -17.05 7.08 3.95
N GLU A 106 -17.56 5.85 3.84
CA GLU A 106 -18.08 5.12 5.00
C GLU A 106 -16.96 4.85 6.01
N LEU A 107 -17.26 4.96 7.32
CA LEU A 107 -16.25 4.78 8.37
C LEU A 107 -15.51 3.43 8.25
N ASN A 108 -16.24 2.35 7.93
CA ASN A 108 -15.65 1.02 7.74
C ASN A 108 -14.66 0.97 6.54
N VAL A 109 -14.97 1.67 5.45
CA VAL A 109 -14.09 1.73 4.27
C VAL A 109 -12.83 2.52 4.59
N TYR A 110 -12.97 3.65 5.27
CA TYR A 110 -11.84 4.45 5.74
C TYR A 110 -10.94 3.65 6.70
N GLN A 111 -11.55 2.95 7.66
CA GLN A 111 -10.85 2.06 8.58
C GLN A 111 -10.08 0.94 7.87
N GLN A 112 -10.66 0.34 6.83
CA GLN A 112 -9.97 -0.68 6.02
C GLN A 112 -8.80 -0.08 5.24
N ALA A 113 -8.98 1.06 4.58
CA ALA A 113 -7.90 1.75 3.87
C ALA A 113 -6.73 2.09 4.80
N THR A 114 -7.00 2.71 5.96
CA THR A 114 -5.96 3.02 6.95
C THR A 114 -5.30 1.77 7.52
N SER A 115 -6.02 0.65 7.63
CA SER A 115 -5.43 -0.63 8.04
C SER A 115 -4.41 -1.13 7.01
N LEU A 116 -4.76 -1.09 5.72
CA LEU A 116 -3.85 -1.45 4.63
C LEU A 116 -2.61 -0.57 4.63
N GLU A 117 -2.78 0.75 4.69
CA GLU A 117 -1.68 1.73 4.75
C GLU A 117 -0.77 1.43 5.95
N THR A 118 -1.34 1.14 7.13
CA THR A 118 -0.57 0.79 8.34
C THR A 118 0.28 -0.46 8.11
N LEU A 119 -0.29 -1.52 7.51
CA LEU A 119 0.43 -2.76 7.20
C LEU A 119 1.57 -2.51 6.20
N ILE A 120 1.31 -1.74 5.14
CA ILE A 120 2.32 -1.39 4.13
C ILE A 120 3.48 -0.63 4.76
N GLY A 121 3.18 0.39 5.58
CA GLY A 121 4.21 1.17 6.28
C GLY A 121 5.02 0.31 7.26
N TYR A 122 4.38 -0.62 7.96
CA TYR A 122 5.06 -1.57 8.83
C TYR A 122 6.02 -2.47 8.04
N LEU A 123 5.54 -3.16 6.99
CA LEU A 123 6.36 -4.07 6.20
C LEU A 123 7.47 -3.35 5.43
N TYR A 124 7.26 -2.10 5.03
CA TYR A 124 8.30 -1.29 4.44
C TYR A 124 9.52 -1.12 5.36
N LEU A 125 9.29 -1.03 6.67
CA LEU A 125 10.34 -0.83 7.68
C LEU A 125 10.91 -2.15 8.22
N THR A 126 10.20 -3.27 8.07
CA THR A 126 10.57 -4.54 8.72
C THR A 126 10.90 -5.66 7.75
N ASP A 127 10.23 -5.73 6.59
CA ASP A 127 10.37 -6.82 5.64
C ASP A 127 9.92 -6.40 4.21
N LEU A 128 10.86 -5.83 3.46
CA LEU A 128 10.62 -5.41 2.06
C LEU A 128 10.28 -6.59 1.14
N GLN A 129 10.75 -7.80 1.44
CA GLN A 129 10.46 -8.99 0.63
C GLN A 129 9.00 -9.40 0.81
N ARG A 130 8.52 -9.42 2.06
CA ARG A 130 7.12 -9.68 2.38
C ARG A 130 6.20 -8.60 1.82
N LEU A 131 6.59 -7.33 1.93
CA LEU A 131 5.86 -6.22 1.28
C LEU A 131 5.71 -6.48 -0.23
N ALA A 132 6.81 -6.77 -0.92
CA ALA A 132 6.82 -7.01 -2.36
C ALA A 132 5.93 -8.20 -2.73
N HIS A 133 5.98 -9.28 -1.93
CA HIS A 133 5.14 -10.45 -2.12
C HIS A 133 3.65 -10.12 -2.05
N LEU A 134 3.21 -9.38 -1.02
CA LEU A 134 1.80 -9.00 -0.87
C LEU A 134 1.34 -8.01 -1.95
N LEU A 135 2.14 -7.00 -2.28
CA LEU A 135 1.81 -6.05 -3.34
C LEU A 135 1.64 -6.75 -4.70
N ALA A 136 2.44 -7.78 -4.99
CA ALA A 136 2.32 -8.56 -6.21
C ALA A 136 1.00 -9.36 -6.33
N GLN A 137 0.23 -9.52 -5.24
CA GLN A 137 -1.09 -10.17 -5.25
C GLN A 137 -2.23 -9.20 -5.55
N LEU A 138 -1.95 -7.90 -5.65
CA LEU A 138 -3.00 -6.91 -5.89
C LEU A 138 -3.49 -6.98 -7.34
N GLU A 139 -4.79 -7.15 -7.50
CA GLU A 139 -5.46 -7.03 -8.79
C GLU A 139 -5.59 -5.54 -9.15
N LEU A 140 -4.80 -5.11 -10.14
CA LEU A 140 -4.81 -3.77 -10.68
C LEU A 140 -5.68 -3.75 -11.94
N GLU A 141 -6.59 -2.77 -12.04
CA GLU A 141 -7.40 -2.63 -13.24
C GLU A 141 -6.50 -2.38 -14.47
N PRO A 142 -6.78 -3.02 -15.62
CA PRO A 142 -5.98 -2.79 -16.81
C PRO A 142 -6.02 -1.31 -17.22
N SER A 143 -4.91 -0.82 -17.78
CA SER A 143 -4.93 0.46 -18.49
C SER A 143 -5.84 0.32 -19.70
N ALA A 144 -7.01 0.97 -19.68
CA ALA A 144 -7.81 1.21 -20.87
C ALA A 144 -7.05 2.02 -21.92
#